data_AF-A0A0R3TSU0-F1
#
_entry.id   AF-A0A0R3TSU0-F1
#
_cell.length_a   1.000
_cell.length_b   1.000
_cell.length_c   1.000
_cell.angle_alpha   90.00
_cell.angle_beta   90.00
_cell.angle_gamma   90.00
#
_symmetry.space_group_name_H-M   'P 1'
#
loop_
_entity.id
_entity.type
_entity.pdbx_description
1 polymer ?
#
loop_
_entity_poly.entity_id
_entity_poly.type
_entity_poly.pdbx_seq_one_letter_code
_entity_poly.pdbx_strand_id
1 'polypeptide(L)'
;MILRTSLISIILISPLLNPVLSYDGPKCLSIQRQWHSYAGNRMITNRRFDENVCGNVRNGDSCCTPEMLLGMSEASEHEIGRTLKNLLETNAENFRNDTITLKTFVIDSLGTTMEQLHSQLRRDFAYKFRPHEQFFINFFTTIQSYISGNLDDLSRLVTTFFDELLVRMTQILLNANNTDAHVRCVVDALRSKQPFLRIPSIIINMTMEAFPPIRTAINAMAFARETLIAASITVSELYRSF
;
A
#
# COMPACT_ATOMS: atom_id res chain seq x y z
N MET A 1 -53.44 17.29 -21.41
CA MET A 1 -54.56 17.66 -20.50
C MET A 1 -54.66 16.55 -19.47
N ILE A 2 -54.42 16.72 -18.17
CA ILE A 2 -54.35 17.91 -17.33
C ILE A 2 -53.28 17.62 -16.26
N LEU A 3 -52.20 18.41 -16.31
CA LEU A 3 -51.41 18.78 -15.13
C LEU A 3 -52.37 19.45 -14.14
N ARG A 4 -52.45 18.96 -12.90
CA ARG A 4 -52.70 19.76 -11.67
C ARG A 4 -52.96 18.82 -10.50
N THR A 5 -51.91 18.51 -9.73
CA THR A 5 -51.97 18.27 -8.28
C THR A 5 -50.55 18.06 -7.76
N SER A 6 -49.81 19.15 -7.51
CA SER A 6 -48.68 19.16 -6.56
C SER A 6 -48.15 20.58 -6.34
N LEU A 7 -49.03 21.50 -5.93
CA LEU A 7 -48.66 22.89 -5.62
C LEU A 7 -49.31 23.41 -4.32
N ILE A 8 -49.67 22.53 -3.39
CA ILE A 8 -50.31 22.95 -2.12
C ILE A 8 -49.44 22.66 -0.88
N SER A 9 -48.33 21.92 -1.00
CA SER A 9 -47.49 21.59 0.16
C SER A 9 -46.30 22.52 0.43
N ILE A 10 -46.09 23.58 -0.36
CA ILE A 10 -44.90 24.46 -0.21
C ILE A 10 -45.22 25.81 0.45
N ILE A 11 -46.49 26.18 0.64
CA ILE A 11 -46.87 27.54 1.07
C ILE A 11 -47.07 27.69 2.60
N LEU A 12 -46.83 26.64 3.41
CA LEU A 12 -47.02 26.71 4.88
C LEU A 12 -45.74 26.66 5.73
N ILE A 13 -44.55 26.82 5.13
CA ILE A 13 -43.27 26.91 5.88
C ILE A 13 -42.58 28.28 5.67
N SER A 14 -43.36 29.33 5.43
CA SER A 14 -42.84 30.70 5.19
C SER A 14 -43.43 31.73 6.15
N PRO A 15 -43.33 31.51 7.48
CA PRO A 15 -42.92 32.63 8.34
C PRO A 15 -42.07 32.22 9.57
N LEU A 16 -41.20 31.20 9.48
CA LEU A 16 -40.23 30.88 10.56
C LEU A 16 -38.79 31.37 10.29
N LEU A 17 -38.55 32.04 9.16
CA LEU A 17 -37.30 32.74 8.90
C LEU A 17 -37.43 34.21 9.33
N ASN A 18 -37.38 34.44 10.64
CA ASN A 18 -36.97 35.73 11.17
C ASN A 18 -35.51 35.99 10.75
N PRO A 19 -35.15 37.19 10.27
CA PRO A 19 -33.75 37.56 10.13
C PRO A 19 -33.26 38.00 11.51
N VAL A 20 -32.78 37.06 12.32
CA VAL A 20 -31.88 37.39 13.44
C VAL A 20 -30.49 36.88 13.11
N LEU A 21 -29.93 37.45 12.05
CA LEU A 21 -28.50 37.69 11.99
C LEU A 21 -28.33 39.18 12.30
N SER A 22 -28.55 39.53 13.58
CA SER A 22 -27.86 40.69 14.13
C SER A 22 -26.38 40.33 14.12
N TYR A 23 -25.68 40.76 13.08
CA TYR A 23 -24.23 40.73 13.05
C TYR A 23 -23.76 41.72 14.13
N ASP A 24 -23.63 41.22 15.37
CA ASP A 24 -22.76 41.84 16.35
C ASP A 24 -21.40 41.96 15.66
N GLY A 25 -20.95 43.18 15.43
CA GLY A 25 -19.66 43.46 14.79
C GLY A 25 -18.53 42.64 15.42
N PRO A 26 -17.37 42.53 14.76
CA PRO A 26 -16.34 41.59 15.17
C PRO A 26 -15.87 41.89 16.60
N LYS A 27 -15.95 40.88 17.49
CA LYS A 27 -15.57 40.99 18.92
C LYS A 27 -14.05 41.04 19.06
N CYS A 28 -13.43 42.16 18.68
CA CYS A 28 -11.98 42.31 18.55
C CYS A 28 -11.20 41.96 19.82
N LEU A 29 -11.71 42.30 21.01
CA LEU A 29 -11.09 41.94 22.28
C LEU A 29 -10.95 40.43 22.48
N SER A 30 -11.89 39.62 21.96
CA SER A 30 -11.81 38.16 22.05
C SER A 30 -10.73 37.61 21.12
N ILE A 31 -10.68 38.12 19.88
CA ILE A 31 -9.70 37.70 18.85
C ILE A 31 -8.28 38.05 19.30
N GLN A 32 -8.07 39.26 19.81
CA GLN A 32 -6.77 39.69 20.33
C GLN A 32 -6.31 38.83 21.50
N ARG A 33 -7.19 38.52 22.46
CA ARG A 33 -6.84 37.61 23.58
C ARG A 33 -6.47 36.22 23.10
N GLN A 34 -7.23 35.66 22.15
CA GLN A 34 -6.94 34.33 21.60
C GLN A 34 -5.58 34.31 20.88
N TRP A 35 -5.29 35.35 20.09
CA TRP A 35 -3.99 35.50 19.43
C TRP A 35 -2.86 35.61 20.45
N HIS A 36 -2.95 36.48 21.46
CA HIS A 36 -1.90 36.61 22.47
C HIS A 36 -1.69 35.31 23.26
N SER A 37 -2.76 34.57 23.55
CA SER A 37 -2.66 33.26 24.19
C SER A 37 -1.97 32.22 23.31
N TYR A 38 -2.17 32.26 22.00
CA TYR A 38 -1.56 31.34 21.05
C TYR A 38 -0.11 31.72 20.72
N ALA A 39 0.15 33.00 20.48
CA ALA A 39 1.46 33.53 20.12
C ALA A 39 2.46 33.43 21.28
N GLY A 40 2.01 33.63 22.53
CA GLY A 40 2.89 33.59 23.70
C GLY A 40 4.12 34.50 23.52
N ASN A 41 5.33 33.93 23.64
CA ASN A 41 6.61 34.61 23.39
C ASN A 41 7.23 34.32 22.00
N ARG A 42 6.46 33.81 21.03
CA ARG A 42 6.99 33.49 19.69
C ARG A 42 7.45 34.79 19.02
N MET A 43 8.74 34.88 18.69
CA MET A 43 9.29 36.01 17.94
C MET A 43 8.78 35.94 16.50
N ILE A 44 8.15 37.01 16.05
CA ILE A 44 7.75 37.21 14.65
C ILE A 44 9.01 37.56 13.87
N THR A 45 9.35 36.78 12.85
CA THR A 45 10.48 37.12 11.99
C THR A 45 10.03 38.13 10.93
N ASN A 46 10.84 39.19 10.73
CA ASN A 46 10.46 40.34 9.90
C ASN A 46 10.55 39.99 8.40
N ARG A 47 9.61 39.19 7.89
CA ARG A 47 9.59 38.68 6.51
C ARG A 47 8.63 39.47 5.63
N ARG A 48 8.93 39.48 4.32
CA ARG A 48 8.12 40.16 3.30
C ARG A 48 6.75 39.50 3.23
N PHE A 49 5.72 40.31 3.47
CA PHE A 49 4.34 39.88 3.56
C PHE A 49 3.50 40.62 2.54
N ASP A 50 2.52 39.92 1.98
CA ASP A 50 1.45 40.55 1.22
C ASP A 50 0.40 41.06 2.22
N GLU A 51 0.24 42.37 2.34
CA GLU A 51 -0.69 43.00 3.28
C GLU A 51 -2.16 42.57 3.06
N ASN A 52 -2.46 41.85 1.97
CA ASN A 52 -3.79 41.40 1.58
C ASN A 52 -4.16 39.96 2.00
N VAL A 53 -3.47 39.31 2.94
CA VAL A 53 -3.78 37.91 3.35
C VAL A 53 -5.25 37.70 3.78
N CYS A 54 -5.89 38.71 4.38
CA CYS A 54 -7.30 38.66 4.77
C CYS A 54 -8.25 39.35 3.77
N GLY A 55 -7.77 39.70 2.58
CA GLY A 55 -8.49 40.47 1.56
C GLY A 55 -8.55 41.98 1.84
N ASN A 56 -9.22 42.74 0.97
CA ASN A 56 -9.46 44.18 1.15
C ASN A 56 -10.42 44.42 2.33
N VAL A 57 -9.87 44.43 3.55
CA VAL A 57 -10.62 44.88 4.72
C VAL A 57 -10.79 46.39 4.60
N ARG A 58 -12.03 46.87 4.46
CA ARG A 58 -12.32 48.30 4.48
C ARG A 58 -11.73 48.90 5.75
N ASN A 59 -10.94 49.97 5.61
CA ASN A 59 -10.28 50.69 6.70
C ASN A 59 -11.28 50.99 7.84
N GLY A 60 -11.27 50.15 8.89
CA GLY A 60 -12.17 50.25 10.04
C GLY A 60 -12.70 48.93 10.61
N ASP A 61 -12.76 47.84 9.82
CA ASP A 61 -13.46 46.60 10.23
C ASP A 61 -12.53 45.41 10.59
N SER A 62 -11.21 45.59 10.58
CA SER A 62 -10.25 44.53 10.98
C SER A 62 -9.92 44.60 12.47
N CYS A 63 -10.07 43.48 13.17
CA CYS A 63 -9.60 43.35 14.57
C CYS A 63 -8.10 43.04 14.70
N CYS A 64 -7.40 42.82 13.59
CA CYS A 64 -6.01 42.41 13.55
C CYS A 64 -5.10 43.59 13.16
N THR A 65 -4.05 43.84 13.93
CA THR A 65 -2.98 44.77 13.53
C THR A 65 -2.08 44.11 12.46
N PRO A 66 -1.30 44.88 11.69
CA PRO A 66 -0.35 44.31 10.72
C PRO A 66 0.59 43.28 11.33
N GLU A 67 1.07 43.50 12.56
CA GLU A 67 1.95 42.58 13.29
C GLU A 67 1.21 41.29 13.67
N MET A 68 -0.07 41.39 14.06
CA MET A 68 -0.90 40.20 14.29
C MET A 68 -1.09 39.39 13.01
N LEU A 69 -1.36 40.05 11.88
CA LEU A 69 -1.55 39.38 10.58
C LEU A 69 -0.27 38.67 10.13
N LEU A 70 0.87 39.34 10.25
CA LEU A 70 2.20 38.79 9.99
C LEU A 70 2.46 37.53 10.83
N GLY A 71 2.33 37.64 12.16
CA GLY A 71 2.56 36.52 13.05
C GLY A 71 1.58 35.37 12.84
N MET A 72 0.30 35.67 12.55
CA MET A 72 -0.73 34.68 12.25
C MET A 72 -0.41 33.91 10.97
N SER A 73 0.10 34.59 9.95
CA SER A 73 0.53 33.93 8.72
C SER A 73 1.74 33.04 8.92
N GLU A 74 2.79 33.55 9.57
CA GLU A 74 3.99 32.76 9.88
C GLU A 74 3.65 31.53 10.72
N ALA A 75 2.81 31.70 11.74
CA ALA A 75 2.35 30.58 12.56
C ALA A 75 1.48 29.60 11.77
N SER A 76 0.61 30.08 10.89
CA SER A 76 -0.22 29.21 10.04
C SER A 76 0.64 28.40 9.09
N GLU A 77 1.63 29.02 8.44
CA GLU A 77 2.57 28.33 7.55
C GLU A 77 3.35 27.26 8.32
N HIS A 78 3.85 27.60 9.51
CA HIS A 78 4.56 26.66 10.36
C HIS A 78 3.69 25.46 10.77
N GLU A 79 2.45 25.71 11.23
CA GLU A 79 1.54 24.62 11.63
C GLU A 79 1.09 23.77 10.44
N ILE A 80 0.86 24.37 9.26
CA ILE A 80 0.56 23.63 8.03
C ILE A 80 1.75 22.75 7.65
N GLY A 81 2.96 23.32 7.60
CA GLY A 81 4.18 22.57 7.28
C GLY A 81 4.40 21.41 8.25
N ARG A 82 4.25 21.66 9.56
CA ARG A 82 4.36 20.63 10.60
C ARG A 82 3.29 19.54 10.45
N THR A 83 2.04 19.91 10.22
CA THR A 83 0.92 18.96 10.09
C THR A 83 1.06 18.11 8.84
N LEU A 84 1.40 18.73 7.70
CA LEU A 84 1.61 18.04 6.44
C LEU A 84 2.80 17.08 6.53
N LYS A 85 3.92 17.52 7.12
CA LYS A 85 5.08 16.67 7.38
C LYS A 85 4.70 15.42 8.18
N ASN A 86 4.03 15.61 9.32
CA ASN A 86 3.63 14.50 10.18
C ASN A 86 2.68 13.52 9.47
N LEU A 87 1.76 14.04 8.66
CA LEU A 87 0.85 13.22 7.85
C LEU A 87 1.63 12.36 6.84
N LEU A 88 2.58 12.95 6.12
CA LEU A 88 3.40 12.25 5.14
C LEU A 88 4.27 11.17 5.80
N GLU A 89 4.93 11.49 6.90
CA GLU A 89 5.79 10.55 7.64
C GLU A 89 4.98 9.39 8.23
N THR A 90 3.82 9.68 8.82
CA THR A 90 2.92 8.65 9.38
C THR A 90 2.45 7.69 8.27
N ASN A 91 2.03 8.23 7.13
CA ASN A 91 1.59 7.41 6.00
C ASN A 91 2.75 6.60 5.39
N ALA A 92 3.96 7.16 5.32
CA ALA A 92 5.13 6.44 4.86
C ALA A 92 5.44 5.21 5.75
N GLU A 93 5.32 5.37 7.07
CA GLU A 93 5.48 4.25 8.00
C GLU A 93 4.35 3.22 7.91
N ASN A 94 3.11 3.65 7.63
CA ASN A 94 2.02 2.70 7.33
C ASN A 94 2.34 1.86 6.09
N PHE A 95 2.73 2.50 4.97
CA PHE A 95 3.14 1.78 3.76
C PHE A 95 4.33 0.83 4.00
N ARG A 96 5.28 1.23 4.85
CA ARG A 96 6.39 0.35 5.27
C ARG A 96 5.86 -0.91 5.97
N ASN A 97 4.99 -0.73 6.96
CA ASN A 97 4.44 -1.82 7.76
C ASN A 97 3.57 -2.76 6.92
N ASP A 98 2.76 -2.21 6.02
CA ASP A 98 1.92 -2.98 5.11
C ASP A 98 2.78 -3.78 4.10
N THR A 99 3.86 -3.18 3.58
CA THR A 99 4.82 -3.87 2.72
C THR A 99 5.43 -5.07 3.43
N ILE A 100 5.89 -4.89 4.68
CA ILE A 100 6.48 -5.96 5.49
C ILE A 100 5.43 -7.03 5.77
N THR A 101 4.23 -6.64 6.21
CA THR A 101 3.14 -7.56 6.54
C THR A 101 2.76 -8.43 5.35
N LEU A 102 2.50 -7.83 4.19
CA LEU A 102 2.11 -8.58 2.99
C LEU A 102 3.24 -9.51 2.52
N LYS A 103 4.48 -9.02 2.49
CA LYS A 103 5.64 -9.81 2.07
C LYS A 103 5.85 -11.02 2.99
N THR A 104 5.81 -10.82 4.30
CA THR A 104 5.95 -11.89 5.30
C THR A 104 4.82 -12.90 5.16
N PHE A 105 3.57 -12.45 5.07
CA PHE A 105 2.41 -13.35 4.90
C PHE A 105 2.58 -14.30 3.71
N VAL A 106 3.02 -13.79 2.56
CA VAL A 106 3.17 -14.60 1.34
C VAL A 106 4.35 -15.57 1.47
N ILE A 107 5.49 -15.10 1.98
CA ILE A 107 6.68 -15.94 2.18
C ILE A 107 6.41 -17.07 3.18
N ASP A 108 5.77 -16.76 4.29
CA ASP A 108 5.44 -17.73 5.34
C ASP A 108 4.37 -18.73 4.89
N SER A 109 3.40 -18.28 4.09
CA SER A 109 2.40 -19.17 3.47
C SER A 109 3.05 -20.17 2.51
N LEU A 110 4.00 -19.71 1.69
CA LEU A 110 4.81 -20.58 0.83
C LEU A 110 5.67 -21.55 1.66
N GLY A 111 6.29 -21.07 2.74
CA GLY A 111 7.09 -21.90 3.65
C GLY A 111 6.26 -22.99 4.32
N THR A 112 5.09 -22.63 4.84
CA THR A 112 4.15 -23.57 5.47
C THR A 112 3.68 -24.63 4.47
N THR A 113 3.34 -24.22 3.24
CA THR A 113 2.92 -25.15 2.17
C THR A 113 4.05 -26.11 1.80
N MET A 114 5.30 -25.60 1.71
CA MET A 114 6.49 -26.41 1.46
C MET A 114 6.70 -27.45 2.56
N GLU A 115 6.65 -27.05 3.83
CA GLU A 115 6.83 -27.94 4.98
C GLU A 115 5.77 -29.04 5.02
N GLN A 116 4.51 -28.68 4.78
CA GLN A 116 3.38 -29.62 4.73
C GLN A 116 3.58 -30.65 3.60
N LEU A 117 3.87 -30.18 2.38
CA LEU A 117 4.10 -31.07 1.24
C LEU A 117 5.32 -31.98 1.47
N HIS A 118 6.43 -31.41 1.94
CA HIS A 118 7.64 -32.16 2.24
C HIS A 118 7.39 -33.24 3.30
N SER A 119 6.69 -32.90 4.39
CA SER A 119 6.32 -33.84 5.45
C SER A 119 5.44 -34.98 4.92
N GLN A 120 4.48 -34.67 4.06
CA GLN A 120 3.60 -35.66 3.43
C GLN A 120 4.39 -36.59 2.50
N LEU A 121 5.19 -36.05 1.59
CA LEU A 121 5.99 -36.86 0.66
C LEU A 121 7.00 -37.76 1.39
N ARG A 122 7.63 -37.26 2.46
CA ARG A 122 8.54 -38.05 3.30
C ARG A 122 7.81 -39.19 4.02
N ARG A 123 6.55 -38.99 4.42
CA ARG A 123 5.72 -40.05 5.02
C ARG A 123 5.32 -41.10 3.99
N ASP A 124 4.87 -40.66 2.82
CA ASP A 124 4.29 -41.55 1.80
C ASP A 124 5.37 -42.37 1.07
N PHE A 125 6.56 -41.80 0.84
CA PHE A 125 7.62 -42.42 0.05
C PHE A 125 8.89 -42.76 0.85
N ALA A 126 8.92 -42.42 2.15
CA ALA A 126 9.99 -42.76 3.08
C ALA A 126 11.39 -42.46 2.51
N TYR A 127 12.32 -43.42 2.60
CA TYR A 127 13.71 -43.24 2.18
C TYR A 127 13.87 -42.96 0.67
N LYS A 128 12.89 -43.32 -0.16
CA LYS A 128 12.94 -43.10 -1.63
C LYS A 128 12.83 -41.62 -1.98
N PHE A 129 12.18 -40.82 -1.15
CA PHE A 129 12.03 -39.38 -1.36
C PHE A 129 13.30 -38.59 -0.99
N ARG A 130 14.09 -39.08 -0.04
CA ARG A 130 15.24 -38.38 0.54
C ARG A 130 16.20 -37.76 -0.50
N PRO A 131 16.60 -38.46 -1.59
CA PRO A 131 17.49 -37.91 -2.61
C PRO A 131 16.87 -36.77 -3.45
N HIS A 132 15.55 -36.59 -3.38
CA HIS A 132 14.78 -35.65 -4.18
C HIS A 132 14.24 -34.46 -3.36
N GLU A 133 14.42 -34.45 -2.03
CA GLU A 133 13.90 -33.41 -1.13
C GLU A 133 14.27 -31.99 -1.59
N GLN A 134 15.54 -31.81 -1.96
CA GLN A 134 16.05 -30.50 -2.37
C GLN A 134 15.36 -29.94 -3.61
N PHE A 135 14.90 -30.80 -4.54
CA PHE A 135 14.17 -30.35 -5.72
C PHE A 135 12.86 -29.64 -5.34
N PHE A 136 12.11 -30.21 -4.40
CA PHE A 136 10.86 -29.61 -3.91
C PHE A 136 11.13 -28.35 -3.11
N ILE A 137 12.12 -28.37 -2.21
CA ILE A 137 12.50 -27.18 -1.42
C ILE A 137 12.89 -26.02 -2.36
N ASN A 138 13.72 -26.31 -3.37
CA ASN A 138 14.17 -25.29 -4.33
C ASN A 138 13.01 -24.65 -5.10
N PHE A 139 11.95 -25.39 -5.43
CA PHE A 139 10.80 -24.83 -6.10
C PHE A 139 10.16 -23.69 -5.29
N PHE A 140 9.86 -23.92 -4.01
CA PHE A 140 9.24 -22.92 -3.15
C PHE A 140 10.19 -21.76 -2.83
N THR A 141 11.47 -22.01 -2.55
CA THR A 141 12.45 -20.95 -2.29
C THR A 141 12.69 -20.07 -3.52
N THR A 142 12.56 -20.63 -4.72
CA THR A 142 12.65 -19.85 -5.97
C THR A 142 11.42 -18.96 -6.14
N ILE A 143 10.20 -19.41 -5.79
CA ILE A 143 9.00 -18.54 -5.79
C ILE A 143 9.13 -17.42 -4.73
N GLN A 144 9.63 -17.73 -3.53
CA GLN A 144 9.91 -16.71 -2.50
C GLN A 144 10.93 -15.67 -3.00
N SER A 145 11.93 -16.10 -3.77
CA SER A 145 12.91 -15.22 -4.40
C SER A 145 12.29 -14.34 -5.49
N TYR A 146 11.35 -14.87 -6.30
CA TYR A 146 10.56 -14.09 -7.24
C TYR A 146 9.77 -12.97 -6.52
N ILE A 147 9.11 -13.30 -5.41
CA ILE A 147 8.36 -12.31 -4.60
C ILE A 147 9.28 -11.23 -4.01
N SER A 148 10.52 -11.60 -3.68
CA SER A 148 11.52 -10.66 -3.19
C SER A 148 12.14 -9.78 -4.28
N GLY A 149 11.82 -10.02 -5.56
CA GLY A 149 12.31 -9.21 -6.68
C GLY A 149 13.57 -9.73 -7.37
N ASN A 150 14.08 -10.91 -7.00
CA ASN A 150 15.37 -11.42 -7.48
C ASN A 150 15.29 -12.22 -8.79
N LEU A 151 14.08 -12.48 -9.29
CA LEU A 151 13.82 -13.32 -10.47
C LEU A 151 12.64 -12.77 -11.25
N ASP A 152 12.67 -12.85 -12.57
CA ASP A 152 11.64 -12.20 -13.41
C ASP A 152 10.69 -13.17 -14.12
N ASP A 153 11.08 -14.43 -14.30
CA ASP A 153 10.34 -15.40 -15.12
C ASP A 153 9.67 -16.51 -14.28
N LEU A 154 8.54 -16.16 -13.66
CA LEU A 154 7.72 -17.07 -12.87
C LEU A 154 7.11 -18.19 -13.74
N SER A 155 6.68 -17.87 -14.96
CA SER A 155 6.02 -18.84 -15.85
C SER A 155 6.96 -20.01 -16.19
N ARG A 156 8.21 -19.69 -16.56
CA ARG A 156 9.21 -20.72 -16.84
C ARG A 156 9.54 -21.54 -15.60
N LEU A 157 9.70 -20.90 -14.43
CA LEU A 157 9.97 -21.58 -13.16
C LEU A 157 8.94 -22.68 -12.89
N VAL A 158 7.65 -22.36 -12.97
CA VAL A 158 6.57 -23.32 -12.68
C VAL A 158 6.46 -24.39 -13.76
N THR A 159 6.65 -24.01 -15.03
CA THR A 159 6.62 -24.96 -16.14
C THR A 159 7.75 -25.99 -16.02
N THR A 160 8.98 -25.53 -15.81
CA THR A 160 10.16 -26.40 -15.63
C THR A 160 10.03 -27.29 -14.40
N PHE A 161 9.38 -26.82 -13.33
CA PHE A 161 9.09 -27.65 -12.17
C PHE A 161 8.26 -28.89 -12.54
N PHE A 162 7.17 -28.74 -13.31
CA PHE A 162 6.34 -29.90 -13.67
C PHE A 162 7.01 -30.85 -14.67
N ASP A 163 7.86 -30.33 -15.54
CA ASP A 163 8.69 -31.17 -16.44
C ASP A 163 9.64 -32.08 -15.65
N GLU A 164 10.31 -31.52 -14.64
CA GLU A 164 11.21 -32.27 -13.77
C GLU A 164 10.46 -33.13 -12.76
N LEU A 165 9.28 -32.69 -12.27
CA LEU A 165 8.48 -33.42 -11.30
C LEU A 165 8.12 -34.82 -11.80
N LEU A 166 7.79 -34.96 -13.09
CA LEU A 166 7.51 -36.27 -13.68
C LEU A 166 8.71 -37.22 -13.55
N VAL A 167 9.91 -36.71 -13.83
CA VAL A 167 11.15 -37.48 -13.74
C VAL A 167 11.39 -37.91 -12.30
N ARG A 168 11.28 -36.98 -11.34
CA ARG A 168 11.49 -37.25 -9.91
C ARG A 168 10.47 -38.23 -9.35
N MET A 169 9.19 -38.06 -9.66
CA MET A 169 8.15 -38.99 -9.21
C MET A 169 8.35 -40.39 -9.78
N THR A 170 8.77 -40.51 -11.04
CA THR A 170 9.08 -41.81 -11.65
C THR A 170 10.27 -42.49 -10.93
N GLN A 171 11.33 -41.74 -10.62
CA GLN A 171 12.47 -42.24 -9.84
C GLN A 171 12.05 -42.73 -8.46
N ILE A 172 11.22 -41.96 -7.75
CA ILE A 172 10.70 -42.32 -6.43
C ILE A 172 9.87 -43.61 -6.49
N LEU A 173 8.96 -43.72 -7.46
CA LEU A 173 8.07 -44.87 -7.59
C LEU A 173 8.85 -46.14 -7.94
N LEU A 174 9.79 -46.05 -8.89
CA LEU A 174 10.62 -47.17 -9.34
C LEU A 174 11.79 -47.48 -8.41
N ASN A 175 12.10 -46.59 -7.45
CA ASN A 175 13.29 -46.67 -6.60
C ASN A 175 14.60 -46.74 -7.42
N ALA A 176 14.72 -45.87 -8.43
CA ALA A 176 15.80 -45.90 -9.41
C ALA A 176 16.48 -44.53 -9.58
N ASN A 177 17.75 -44.54 -10.01
CA ASN A 177 18.54 -43.33 -10.26
C ASN A 177 18.34 -42.78 -11.69
N ASN A 178 18.73 -41.52 -11.92
CA ASN A 178 18.54 -40.80 -13.20
C ASN A 178 19.29 -41.37 -14.41
N THR A 179 20.33 -42.18 -14.18
CA THR A 179 21.13 -42.80 -15.24
C THR A 179 20.50 -44.06 -15.81
N ASP A 180 19.40 -44.52 -15.24
CA ASP A 180 18.72 -45.72 -15.70
C ASP A 180 17.96 -45.45 -17.01
N ALA A 181 18.39 -46.09 -18.10
CA ALA A 181 17.70 -46.05 -19.38
C ALA A 181 16.23 -46.49 -19.24
N HIS A 182 15.93 -47.33 -18.25
CA HIS A 182 14.58 -47.72 -17.89
C HIS A 182 13.74 -46.53 -17.40
N VAL A 183 14.26 -45.68 -16.51
CA VAL A 183 13.55 -44.49 -16.00
C VAL A 183 13.19 -43.55 -17.16
N ARG A 184 14.13 -43.31 -18.08
CA ARG A 184 13.88 -42.47 -19.26
C ARG A 184 12.77 -43.04 -20.15
N CYS A 185 12.83 -44.34 -20.44
CA CYS A 185 11.80 -45.03 -21.22
C CYS A 185 10.41 -44.88 -20.58
N VAL A 186 10.30 -45.07 -19.26
CA VAL A 186 9.04 -44.91 -18.53
C VAL A 186 8.56 -43.46 -18.54
N VAL A 187 9.44 -42.48 -18.31
CA VAL A 187 9.09 -41.05 -18.39
C VAL A 187 8.56 -40.69 -19.76
N ASP A 188 9.22 -41.12 -20.84
CA ASP A 188 8.80 -40.83 -22.21
C ASP A 188 7.44 -41.45 -22.53
N ALA A 189 7.21 -42.69 -22.10
CA ALA A 189 5.90 -43.33 -22.20
C ALA A 189 4.82 -42.57 -21.43
N LEU A 190 5.12 -42.14 -20.19
CA LEU A 190 4.19 -41.40 -19.34
C LEU A 190 3.88 -39.99 -19.88
N ARG A 191 4.85 -39.26 -20.45
CA ARG A 191 4.63 -37.91 -21.02
C ARG A 191 3.45 -37.91 -22.00
N SER A 192 3.36 -38.92 -22.87
CA SER A 192 2.25 -39.08 -23.83
C SER A 192 0.88 -39.31 -23.18
N LYS A 193 0.85 -39.77 -21.93
CA LYS A 193 -0.36 -40.12 -21.17
C LYS A 193 -0.82 -39.05 -20.18
N GLN A 194 -0.08 -37.94 -20.05
CA GLN A 194 -0.40 -36.83 -19.13
C GLN A 194 -0.69 -37.31 -17.70
N PRO A 195 0.30 -37.83 -16.97
CA PRO A 195 0.09 -38.50 -15.68
C PRO A 195 -0.42 -37.55 -14.58
N PHE A 196 -0.16 -36.24 -14.72
CA PHE A 196 -0.68 -35.20 -13.83
C PHE A 196 -1.98 -34.56 -14.35
N LEU A 197 -2.54 -35.07 -15.45
CA LEU A 197 -3.74 -34.55 -16.09
C LEU A 197 -3.63 -33.03 -16.30
N ARG A 198 -4.65 -32.27 -15.85
CA ARG A 198 -4.73 -30.82 -15.97
C ARG A 198 -4.07 -30.06 -14.80
N ILE A 199 -3.54 -30.76 -13.80
CA ILE A 199 -2.99 -30.14 -12.58
C ILE A 199 -1.86 -29.15 -12.90
N PRO A 200 -0.87 -29.48 -13.76
CA PRO A 200 0.20 -28.53 -14.10
C PRO A 200 -0.34 -27.23 -14.67
N SER A 201 -1.25 -27.30 -15.64
CA SER A 201 -1.85 -26.11 -16.26
C SER A 201 -2.67 -25.28 -15.27
N ILE A 202 -3.42 -25.92 -14.38
CA ILE A 202 -4.18 -25.22 -13.33
C ILE A 202 -3.23 -24.48 -12.40
N ILE A 203 -2.19 -25.15 -11.90
CA ILE A 203 -1.23 -24.54 -10.97
C ILE A 203 -0.44 -23.41 -11.65
N ILE A 204 -0.02 -23.59 -12.90
CA ILE A 204 0.62 -22.51 -13.68
C ILE A 204 -0.30 -21.29 -13.75
N ASN A 205 -1.56 -21.46 -14.15
CA ASN A 205 -2.49 -20.35 -14.26
C ASN A 205 -2.75 -19.67 -12.92
N MET A 206 -3.03 -20.44 -11.86
CA MET A 206 -3.25 -19.88 -10.51
C MET A 206 -2.01 -19.12 -10.00
N THR A 207 -0.82 -19.63 -10.28
CA THR A 207 0.45 -18.99 -9.89
C THR A 207 0.64 -17.67 -10.65
N MET A 208 0.33 -17.66 -11.94
CA MET A 208 0.40 -16.44 -12.77
C MET A 208 -0.68 -15.41 -12.44
N GLU A 209 -1.84 -15.85 -11.95
CA GLU A 209 -2.91 -14.97 -11.50
C GLU A 209 -2.62 -14.36 -10.13
N ALA A 210 -2.01 -15.12 -9.21
CA ALA A 210 -1.81 -14.69 -7.83
C ALA A 210 -0.53 -13.86 -7.62
N PHE A 211 0.63 -14.38 -8.02
CA PHE A 211 1.91 -13.84 -7.55
C PHE A 211 2.38 -12.55 -8.23
N PRO A 212 2.20 -12.33 -9.54
CA PRO A 212 2.59 -11.07 -10.17
C PRO A 212 1.85 -9.86 -9.58
N PRO A 213 0.50 -9.86 -9.41
CA PRO A 213 -0.19 -8.75 -8.74
C PRO A 213 0.27 -8.52 -7.30
N ILE A 214 0.52 -9.59 -6.54
CA ILE A 214 1.08 -9.50 -5.18
C ILE A 214 2.45 -8.79 -5.20
N ARG A 215 3.37 -9.20 -6.08
CA ARG A 215 4.69 -8.55 -6.22
C ARG A 215 4.54 -7.08 -6.61
N THR A 216 3.63 -6.76 -7.53
CA THR A 216 3.34 -5.38 -7.91
C THR A 216 2.83 -4.56 -6.72
N ALA A 217 1.93 -5.11 -5.90
CA ALA A 217 1.42 -4.44 -4.71
C ALA A 217 2.54 -4.17 -3.68
N ILE A 218 3.39 -5.16 -3.41
CA ILE A 218 4.57 -5.00 -2.53
C ILE A 218 5.48 -3.87 -3.02
N ASN A 219 5.81 -3.87 -4.33
CA ASN A 219 6.67 -2.85 -4.92
C ASN A 219 6.01 -1.47 -4.91
N ALA A 220 4.71 -1.38 -5.18
CA ALA A 220 3.97 -0.12 -5.18
C ALA A 220 3.93 0.51 -3.78
N MET A 221 3.72 -0.29 -2.72
CA MET A 221 3.74 0.21 -1.35
C MET A 221 5.15 0.67 -0.92
N ALA A 222 6.19 -0.07 -1.31
CA ALA A 222 7.58 0.34 -1.07
C ALA A 222 7.90 1.68 -1.76
N PHE A 223 7.48 1.84 -3.02
CA PHE A 223 7.64 3.08 -3.77
C PHE A 223 6.83 4.24 -3.17
N ALA A 224 5.60 3.99 -2.71
CA ALA A 224 4.76 4.98 -2.06
C ALA A 224 5.43 5.53 -0.79
N ARG A 225 6.01 4.65 0.03
CA ARG A 225 6.80 5.04 1.20
C ARG A 225 7.93 6.01 0.82
N GLU A 226 8.76 5.62 -0.15
CA GLU A 226 9.91 6.44 -0.57
C GLU A 226 9.47 7.81 -1.07
N THR A 227 8.40 7.85 -1.85
CA THR A 227 7.84 9.09 -2.39
C THR A 227 7.31 10.01 -1.27
N LEU A 228 6.63 9.46 -0.27
CA LEU A 228 6.11 10.23 0.87
C LEU A 228 7.23 10.77 1.76
N ILE A 229 8.31 10.01 1.97
CA ILE A 229 9.50 10.49 2.69
C ILE A 229 10.17 11.64 1.91
N ALA A 230 10.34 11.48 0.60
CA ALA A 230 10.90 12.54 -0.23
C ALA A 230 10.04 13.83 -0.15
N ALA A 231 8.72 13.68 -0.25
CA ALA A 231 7.79 14.80 -0.10
C ALA A 231 7.88 15.47 1.29
N SER A 232 8.03 14.70 2.37
CA SER A 232 8.23 15.22 3.74
C SER A 232 9.48 16.10 3.85
N ILE A 233 10.57 15.70 3.19
CA ILE A 233 11.81 16.47 3.13
C ILE A 233 11.59 17.77 2.37
N THR A 234 10.96 17.72 1.19
CA THR A 234 10.67 18.92 0.39
C THR A 234 9.77 19.90 1.14
N VAL A 235 8.75 19.42 1.86
CA VAL A 235 7.91 20.25 2.73
C VAL A 235 8.76 20.91 3.82
N SER A 236 9.65 20.15 4.46
CA SER A 236 10.55 20.69 5.49
C SER A 236 11.47 21.78 4.93
N GLU A 237 11.95 21.64 3.69
CA GLU A 237 12.81 22.64 3.03
C GLU A 237 12.04 23.89 2.62
N LEU A 238 10.84 23.74 2.03
CA LEU A 238 9.98 24.87 1.68
C LEU A 238 9.71 25.74 2.90
N TYR A 239 9.20 25.15 3.99
CA TYR A 239 8.86 25.90 5.20
C TYR A 239 10.06 26.31 6.06
N ARG A 240 11.29 25.91 5.70
CA ARG A 240 12.54 26.42 6.31
C ARG A 240 13.16 27.56 5.51
N SER A 241 12.86 27.64 4.22
CA SER A 241 13.37 28.65 3.27
C SER A 241 12.52 29.91 3.25
N PHE A 242 11.23 29.77 3.58
CA PHE A 242 10.40 30.91 3.94
C PHE A 242 10.80 31.39 5.28
#